data_AF-A0A9E2YTN9-F1
#
_entry.id   AF-A0A9E2YTN9-F1
#
_cell.length_a   1.000
_cell.length_b   1.000
_cell.length_c   1.000
_cell.angle_alpha   90.00
_cell.angle_beta   90.00
_cell.angle_gamma   90.00
#
_symmetry.space_group_name_H-M   'P 1'
#
loop_
_entity.id
_entity.type
_entity.pdbx_description
1 polymer ?
#
loop_
_entity_poly.entity_id
_entity_poly.type
_entity_poly.pdbx_seq_one_letter_code
_entity_poly.pdbx_strand_id
1 'polypeptide(L)'
;NISPISHMANASIDLAIPNFGIQEYAVSWADPVKEVFSAMPIFEGGYIDIADKPGLGIEVNEAAAAKSPYLRRLRPAIRRADGTAWPY
;
A
#
# COMPACT_ATOMS: atom_id res chain seq x y z
N ASN A 1 -0.22 5.39 5.03
CA ASN A 1 -0.96 4.35 4.31
C ASN A 1 -0.59 4.41 2.87
N ILE A 2 -0.19 3.26 2.32
CA ILE A 2 0.20 3.05 0.93
C ILE A 2 -0.99 2.48 0.16
N SER A 3 -1.08 2.72 -1.15
CA SER A 3 -2.05 2.06 -2.03
C SER A 3 -1.44 0.80 -2.66
N PRO A 4 -2.24 -0.18 -3.12
CA PRO A 4 -1.73 -1.32 -3.87
C PRO A 4 -0.86 -0.94 -5.07
N ILE A 5 -1.19 0.13 -5.81
CA ILE A 5 -0.36 0.62 -6.93
C ILE A 5 1.04 1.00 -6.45
N SER A 6 1.13 1.82 -5.40
CA SER A 6 2.42 2.21 -4.82
C SER A 6 3.17 1.00 -4.28
N HIS A 7 2.46 0.01 -3.73
CA HIS A 7 3.10 -1.20 -3.20
C HIS A 7 3.69 -2.09 -4.31
N MET A 8 3.00 -2.21 -5.46
CA MET A 8 3.55 -2.88 -6.65
C MET A 8 4.79 -2.16 -7.18
N ALA A 9 4.75 -0.83 -7.26
CA ALA A 9 5.90 -0.03 -7.70
C ALA A 9 7.11 -0.18 -6.77
N ASN A 10 6.89 -0.17 -5.45
CA ASN A 10 7.94 -0.45 -4.48
C ASN A 10 8.55 -1.83 -4.74
N ALA A 11 7.73 -2.88 -4.82
CA ALA A 11 8.20 -4.24 -5.06
C ALA A 11 9.01 -4.36 -6.37
N SER A 12 8.60 -3.67 -7.45
CA SER A 12 9.38 -3.65 -8.70
C SER A 12 10.77 -3.06 -8.52
N ILE A 13 10.90 -1.98 -7.73
CA ILE A 13 12.20 -1.37 -7.44
C ILE A 13 13.01 -2.28 -6.50
N ASP A 14 12.38 -2.82 -5.46
CA ASP A 14 13.00 -3.69 -4.46
C ASP A 14 13.64 -4.92 -5.09
N LEU A 15 12.97 -5.53 -6.08
CA LEU A 15 13.48 -6.68 -6.83
C LEU A 15 14.59 -6.32 -7.83
N ALA A 16 14.70 -5.05 -8.23
CA ALA A 16 15.63 -4.60 -9.26
C ALA A 16 16.95 -4.03 -8.70
N ILE A 17 16.93 -3.43 -7.51
CA ILE A 17 18.09 -2.71 -6.98
C ILE A 17 19.06 -3.65 -6.22
N PRO A 18 20.39 -3.51 -6.43
CA PRO A 18 21.38 -4.39 -5.79
C PRO A 18 21.61 -4.06 -4.30
N ASN A 19 21.18 -2.89 -3.86
CA ASN A 19 21.33 -2.39 -2.49
C ASN A 19 19.99 -2.38 -1.74
N PHE A 20 19.07 -3.27 -2.12
CA PHE A 20 17.82 -3.47 -1.38
C PHE A 20 18.12 -3.89 0.07
N GLY A 21 17.38 -3.29 1.01
CA GLY A 21 17.47 -3.60 2.44
C GLY A 21 16.29 -4.40 2.93
N ILE A 22 15.13 -3.75 3.04
CA ILE A 22 13.86 -4.35 3.46
C ILE A 22 12.69 -3.49 2.96
N GLN A 23 11.52 -4.12 2.77
CA GLN A 23 10.27 -3.46 2.40
C GLN A 23 9.23 -3.65 3.51
N GLU A 24 8.68 -2.55 4.03
CA GLU A 24 7.50 -2.62 4.92
C GLU A 24 6.30 -3.16 4.13
N TYR A 25 5.64 -4.19 4.67
CA TYR A 25 4.52 -4.84 4.00
C TYR A 25 3.19 -4.40 4.59
N ALA A 26 2.29 -3.90 3.73
CA ALA A 26 0.95 -3.55 4.14
C ALA A 26 0.08 -4.82 4.24
N VAL A 27 -0.37 -5.12 5.45
CA VAL A 27 -1.25 -6.25 5.73
C VAL A 27 -2.72 -5.83 5.76
N SER A 28 -3.61 -6.81 5.62
CA SER A 28 -5.05 -6.66 5.91
C SER A 28 -5.78 -5.65 5.03
N TRP A 29 -5.61 -5.74 3.71
CA TRP A 29 -6.41 -4.98 2.76
C TRP A 29 -7.90 -5.29 2.92
N ALA A 30 -8.71 -4.23 3.06
CA ALA A 30 -10.15 -4.35 3.12
C ALA A 30 -10.73 -4.84 1.78
N ASP A 31 -11.86 -5.54 1.81
CA ASP A 31 -12.45 -6.14 0.60
C ASP A 31 -12.77 -5.13 -0.50
N PRO A 32 -13.26 -3.90 -0.22
CA PRO A 32 -13.44 -2.88 -1.27
C PRO A 32 -12.12 -2.53 -1.98
N VAL A 33 -10.98 -2.59 -1.29
CA VAL A 33 -9.67 -2.35 -1.92
C VAL A 33 -9.34 -3.50 -2.87
N LYS A 34 -9.62 -4.75 -2.49
CA LYS A 34 -9.43 -5.92 -3.36
C LYS A 34 -10.37 -5.93 -4.56
N GLU A 35 -11.55 -5.33 -4.46
CA GLU A 35 -12.46 -5.14 -5.60
C GLU A 35 -11.96 -4.08 -6.59
N VAL A 36 -11.30 -3.03 -6.08
CA VAL A 36 -10.80 -1.90 -6.88
C VAL A 36 -9.50 -2.24 -7.59
N PHE A 37 -8.59 -2.98 -6.97
CA PHE A 37 -7.27 -3.24 -7.50
C PHE A 37 -7.12 -4.71 -7.93
N SER A 38 -6.70 -4.94 -9.17
CA SER A 38 -6.63 -6.30 -9.73
C SER A 38 -5.48 -7.15 -9.21
N ALA A 39 -4.46 -6.54 -8.59
CA ALA A 39 -3.26 -7.20 -8.11
C ALA A 39 -2.69 -6.48 -6.88
N MET A 40 -1.92 -7.24 -6.11
CA MET A 40 -1.11 -6.79 -4.97
C MET A 40 0.15 -7.67 -4.93
N PRO A 41 1.22 -7.23 -4.26
CA PRO A 41 2.37 -8.10 -4.07
C PRO A 41 1.96 -9.36 -3.29
N ILE A 42 2.54 -10.50 -3.67
CA ILE A 42 2.30 -11.80 -3.06
C ILE A 42 3.27 -11.96 -1.91
N PHE A 43 2.75 -12.18 -0.70
CA PHE A 43 3.58 -12.42 0.49
C PHE A 43 3.57 -13.91 0.84
N GLU A 44 4.72 -14.57 0.71
CA GLU A 44 4.89 -15.98 1.01
C GLU A 44 6.27 -16.23 1.62
N GLY A 45 6.32 -17.04 2.69
CA GLY A 45 7.59 -17.42 3.31
C GLY A 45 8.43 -16.27 3.89
N GLY A 46 7.83 -15.11 4.15
CA GLY A 46 8.54 -13.90 4.61
C GLY A 46 9.09 -13.01 3.49
N TYR A 47 8.83 -13.37 2.23
CA TYR A 47 9.26 -12.63 1.05
C TYR A 47 8.05 -12.06 0.31
N ILE A 48 8.31 -11.03 -0.49
CA ILE A 48 7.34 -10.42 -1.39
C ILE A 48 7.77 -10.75 -2.83
N ASP A 49 6.81 -11.11 -3.66
CA ASP A 49 6.99 -11.23 -5.10
C ASP A 49 5.85 -10.53 -5.86
N ILE A 50 6.07 -10.26 -7.14
CA ILE A 50 5.07 -9.71 -8.07
C ILE A 50 5.05 -10.53 -9.35
N ALA A 51 3.89 -10.60 -10.01
CA ALA A 51 3.79 -11.28 -11.29
C ALA A 51 4.63 -10.55 -12.37
N ASP A 52 5.32 -11.32 -13.21
CA ASP A 52 6.04 -10.80 -14.38
C ASP A 52 5.05 -10.38 -15.48
N LYS A 53 4.54 -9.15 -15.33
CA LYS A 53 3.63 -8.50 -16.28
C LYS A 53 4.20 -7.14 -16.66
N PRO A 54 3.99 -6.68 -17.90
CA PRO A 54 4.40 -5.35 -18.32
C PRO A 54 3.87 -4.23 -17.41
N GLY A 55 4.66 -3.18 -17.23
CA GLY A 55 4.30 -2.06 -16.35
C GLY A 55 4.34 -2.47 -14.87
N LEU A 56 3.38 -1.98 -14.09
CA LEU A 56 3.27 -2.32 -12.66
C LEU A 56 2.46 -3.60 -12.40
N GLY A 57 1.94 -4.27 -13.43
CA GLY A 57 1.17 -5.51 -13.30
C GLY A 57 -0.16 -5.39 -12.55
N ILE A 58 -0.70 -4.18 -12.39
CA ILE A 58 -1.90 -3.84 -11.62
C ILE A 58 -2.82 -2.90 -12.41
N GLU A 59 -4.13 -3.13 -12.30
CA GLU A 59 -5.18 -2.34 -12.92
C GLU A 59 -6.17 -1.82 -11.88
N VAL A 60 -6.90 -0.76 -12.23
CA VAL A 60 -7.92 -0.13 -11.39
C VAL A 60 -9.31 -0.34 -11.99
N ASN A 61 -10.20 -0.93 -11.21
CA ASN A 61 -11.63 -1.02 -11.52
C ASN A 61 -12.35 0.24 -11.06
N GLU A 62 -12.49 1.22 -11.96
CA GLU A 62 -13.13 2.50 -11.67
C GLU A 62 -14.60 2.36 -11.24
N ALA A 63 -15.33 1.38 -11.78
CA ALA A 63 -16.71 1.13 -11.40
C ALA A 63 -16.84 0.62 -9.96
N ALA A 64 -15.90 -0.21 -9.50
CA ALA A 64 -15.82 -0.60 -8.09
C ALA A 64 -15.39 0.58 -7.21
N ALA A 65 -14.43 1.40 -7.67
CA ALA A 65 -13.96 2.57 -6.94
C ALA A 65 -15.08 3.59 -6.71
N ALA A 66 -15.96 3.79 -7.70
CA ALA A 66 -17.11 4.69 -7.60
C ALA A 66 -18.08 4.34 -6.45
N LYS A 67 -18.09 3.09 -5.96
CA LYS A 67 -18.90 2.67 -4.80
C LYS A 67 -18.33 3.19 -3.47
N SER A 68 -17.08 3.65 -3.44
CA SER A 68 -16.36 4.08 -2.24
C SER A 68 -16.05 5.57 -2.31
N PRO A 69 -17.04 6.45 -2.04
CA PRO A 69 -16.83 7.89 -2.08
C PRO A 69 -15.82 8.34 -1.02
N TYR A 70 -15.20 9.50 -1.27
CA TYR A 70 -14.22 10.07 -0.34
C TYR A 70 -14.81 10.24 1.07
N LEU A 71 -14.05 9.76 2.05
CA LEU A 71 -14.33 9.98 3.47
C LEU A 71 -13.15 10.70 4.09
N ARG A 72 -13.41 11.86 4.70
CA ARG A 72 -12.38 12.61 5.40
C ARG A 72 -11.85 11.81 6.59
N ARG A 73 -10.55 11.53 6.57
CA ARG A 73 -9.80 10.91 7.67
C ARG A 73 -8.55 11.75 7.93
N LEU A 74 -8.25 11.99 9.21
CA LEU A 74 -7.04 12.70 9.63
C LEU A 74 -6.19 11.77 10.50
N ARG A 75 -4.88 11.98 10.45
CA ARG A 75 -3.96 11.35 11.41
C ARG A 75 -4.23 11.91 12.82
N PRO A 76 -4.04 11.12 13.88
CA PRO A 76 -4.09 11.62 15.24
C PRO A 76 -3.05 12.73 15.48
N ALA A 77 -3.38 13.71 16.31
CA ALA A 77 -2.38 14.62 16.87
C ALA A 77 -1.87 14.02 18.19
N ILE A 78 -0.55 13.94 18.35
CA ILE A 78 0.06 13.48 19.60
C ILE A 78 0.46 14.68 20.45
N ARG A 79 0.17 14.60 21.75
CA ARG A 79 0.55 15.61 22.74
C ARG A 79 1.23 14.95 23.93
N ARG A 80 2.18 15.65 24.53
CA ARG A 80 2.80 15.27 25.81
C ARG A 80 1.78 15.41 26.95
N ALA A 81 2.13 14.89 28.13
CA ALA A 81 1.28 14.98 29.33
C ALA A 81 0.95 16.43 29.74
N ASP A 82 1.81 17.40 29.39
CA ASP A 82 1.60 18.83 29.64
C ASP A 82 0.79 19.55 28.53
N GLY A 83 0.33 18.82 27.51
CA GLY A 83 -0.43 19.36 26.39
C GLY A 83 0.41 19.91 25.22
N THR A 84 1.74 19.97 25.35
CA THR A 84 2.64 20.39 24.27
C THR A 84 2.52 19.45 23.07
N ALA A 85 2.46 20.01 21.86
CA ALA A 85 2.45 19.22 20.64
C ALA A 85 3.72 18.36 20.53
N TRP A 86 3.56 17.10 20.14
CA TRP A 86 4.67 16.19 19.87
C TRP A 86 4.69 15.86 18.37
N PRO A 87 5.87 15.79 17.73
CA PRO A 87 5.97 15.38 16.33
C PRO A 87 5.44 13.95 16.17
N TYR A 88 4.40 13.82 15.34
CA TYR A 88 3.84 12.57 14.84
C TYR A 88 3.80 12.61 13.33
#